data_AF-A0A6N9P558-F1
#
_entry.id   AF-A0A6N9P558-F1
#
_cell.length_a   1.000
_cell.length_b   1.000
_cell.length_c   1.000
_cell.angle_alpha   90.00
_cell.angle_beta   90.00
_cell.angle_gamma   90.00
#
_symmetry.space_group_name_H-M   'P 1'
#
loop_
_entity.id
_entity.type
_entity.pdbx_description
1 polymer ?
#
loop_
_entity_poly.entity_id
_entity_poly.type
_entity_poly.pdbx_seq_one_letter_code
_entity_poly.pdbx_strand_id
1 'polypeptide(L)' 'MLTEYACTRRELSCIIGNLFTEIEPPCERCGAADVLTISGTTYTGARAVLTVTEHGFTFDGDPAEVARIRERRCLK' A
#
# COMPACT_ATOMS: atom_id res chain seq x y z
N MET A 1 -6.25 -8.68 -6.36
CA MET A 1 -6.45 -8.03 -7.70
C MET A 1 -5.48 -6.89 -7.73
N LEU A 2 -4.55 -6.88 -8.70
CA LEU A 2 -3.53 -5.82 -8.75
C LEU A 2 -4.14 -4.53 -9.31
N THR A 3 -4.08 -3.45 -8.54
CA THR A 3 -4.60 -2.13 -8.89
C THR A 3 -3.50 -1.08 -8.82
N GLU A 4 -3.47 -0.15 -9.77
CA GLU A 4 -2.49 0.93 -9.79
C GLU A 4 -3.11 2.25 -9.33
N TYR A 5 -2.35 3.02 -8.54
CA TYR A 5 -2.77 4.31 -8.01
C TYR A 5 -1.68 5.35 -8.24
N ALA A 6 -2.03 6.42 -8.97
CA ALA A 6 -1.22 7.63 -9.01
C ALA A 6 -1.47 8.44 -7.74
N CYS A 7 -0.39 8.90 -7.08
CA CYS A 7 -0.48 9.76 -5.90
C CYS A 7 0.85 10.46 -5.59
N THR A 8 0.78 11.53 -4.80
CA THR A 8 2.01 12.16 -4.25
C THR A 8 2.67 11.26 -3.21
N ARG A 9 3.97 11.48 -2.94
CA ARG A 9 4.66 10.77 -1.84
C ARG A 9 4.02 11.05 -0.48
N ARG A 10 3.52 12.27 -0.26
CA ARG A 10 2.77 12.64 0.95
C ARG A 10 1.51 11.78 1.12
N GLU A 11 0.72 11.65 0.06
CA GLU A 11 -0.47 10.79 0.08
C GLU A 11 -0.10 9.33 0.29
N LEU A 12 0.93 8.82 -0.39
CA LEU A 12 1.42 7.47 -0.22
C LEU A 12 1.83 7.18 1.24
N SER A 13 2.56 8.09 1.89
CA SER A 13 2.92 7.95 3.31
C SER A 13 1.68 7.85 4.21
N CYS A 14 0.64 8.66 3.93
CA CYS A 14 -0.63 8.58 4.65
C CYS A 14 -1.36 7.25 4.38
N ILE A 15 -1.37 6.77 3.14
CA ILE A 15 -2.00 5.50 2.77
C ILE A 15 -1.32 4.36 3.51
N ILE A 16 0.01 4.23 3.43
CA ILE A 16 0.76 3.16 4.11
C ILE A 16 0.44 3.13 5.61
N GLY A 17 0.50 4.29 6.28
CA GLY A 17 0.28 4.38 7.73
C GLY A 17 -1.16 4.15 8.18
N ASN A 18 -2.16 4.26 7.29
CA ASN A 18 -3.55 3.93 7.61
C ASN A 18 -3.95 2.53 7.12
N LEU A 19 -3.22 1.98 6.17
CA LEU A 19 -3.54 0.72 5.54
C LEU A 19 -3.03 -0.46 6.36
N PHE A 20 -1.75 -0.49 6.70
CA PHE A 20 -1.12 -1.61 7.38
C PHE A 20 -1.11 -1.42 8.90
N THR A 21 -1.63 -2.41 9.63
CA THR A 21 -1.51 -2.49 11.10
C THR A 21 -0.27 -3.27 11.52
N GLU A 22 0.18 -4.21 10.68
CA GLU A 22 1.36 -5.04 10.90
C GLU A 22 2.11 -5.17 9.58
N ILE A 23 3.45 -5.10 9.64
CA ILE A 23 4.32 -5.25 8.47
C ILE A 23 5.05 -6.58 8.57
N GLU A 24 5.05 -7.31 7.47
CA GLU A 24 5.77 -8.57 7.34
C GLU A 24 7.03 -8.40 6.48
N PRO A 25 8.11 -9.16 6.77
CA PRO A 25 9.29 -9.19 5.93
C PRO A 25 8.94 -9.57 4.48
N PRO A 26 9.44 -8.85 3.47
CA PRO A 26 9.16 -9.16 2.07
C PRO A 26 9.98 -10.36 1.56
N CYS A 27 10.42 -11.30 2.42
CA CYS A 27 11.42 -12.33 2.14
C CYS A 27 11.09 -13.20 0.91
N GLU A 28 9.81 -13.50 0.67
CA GLU A 28 9.37 -14.25 -0.52
C GLU A 28 9.44 -13.42 -1.83
N ARG A 29 9.57 -12.10 -1.71
CA ARG A 29 9.67 -11.12 -2.81
C ARG A 29 11.02 -10.37 -2.84
N CYS A 30 11.94 -10.66 -1.90
CA CYS A 30 13.29 -10.05 -1.85
C CYS A 30 14.16 -10.32 -3.10
N GLY A 31 13.76 -11.26 -3.96
CA GLY A 31 14.45 -11.54 -5.23
C GLY A 31 14.10 -10.59 -6.38
N ALA A 32 13.07 -9.75 -6.23
CA ALA A 32 12.76 -8.71 -7.20
C ALA A 32 13.66 -7.48 -6.96
N ALA A 33 14.05 -6.81 -8.05
CA ALA A 33 14.96 -5.65 -8.14
C ALA A 33 14.73 -4.54 -7.10
N ASP A 34 15.63 -3.55 -7.05
CA ASP A 34 15.63 -2.34 -6.19
C ASP A 34 14.27 -1.59 -6.18
N VAL A 35 13.30 -2.17 -5.48
CA VAL A 35 11.88 -1.82 -5.51
C VAL A 35 11.36 -1.93 -4.09
N LEU A 36 10.86 -0.82 -3.56
CA LEU A 36 10.27 -0.77 -2.23
C LEU A 36 8.90 -1.47 -2.23
N THR A 37 8.84 -2.64 -1.59
CA THR A 37 7.61 -3.41 -1.40
C THR A 37 7.29 -3.54 0.07
N ILE A 38 6.02 -3.32 0.42
CA ILE A 38 5.49 -3.41 1.77
C ILE A 38 4.40 -4.49 1.75
N SER A 39 4.60 -5.55 2.52
CA SER A 39 3.64 -6.62 2.73
C SER A 39 3.18 -6.63 4.19
N GLY A 40 1.94 -7.03 4.43
CA GLY A 40 1.46 -7.19 5.80
C GLY A 40 -0.05 -7.30 5.93
N THR A 41 -0.52 -7.09 7.16
CA THR A 41 -1.93 -7.15 7.52
C THR A 41 -2.55 -5.76 7.45
N THR A 42 -3.64 -5.64 6.71
CA THR A 42 -4.43 -4.41 6.58
C THR A 42 -5.30 -4.18 7.81
N TYR A 43 -5.86 -2.97 7.95
CA TYR A 43 -6.79 -2.65 9.03
C TYR A 43 -8.07 -3.48 9.04
N THR A 44 -8.41 -4.20 7.96
CA THR A 44 -9.53 -5.15 7.93
C THR A 44 -9.13 -6.57 8.35
N GLY A 45 -7.84 -6.81 8.62
CA GLY A 45 -7.29 -8.12 8.94
C GLY A 45 -6.91 -8.95 7.70
N ALA A 46 -7.08 -8.43 6.49
CA ALA A 46 -6.66 -9.09 5.26
C ALA A 46 -5.16 -8.90 4.99
N ARG A 47 -4.50 -9.90 4.41
CA ARG A 47 -3.14 -9.75 3.88
C ARG A 47 -3.17 -8.91 2.60
N ALA A 48 -2.25 -7.96 2.47
CA ALA A 48 -2.06 -7.20 1.23
C ALA A 48 -0.58 -6.92 0.93
N VAL A 49 -0.32 -6.53 -0.32
CA VAL A 49 1.01 -6.09 -0.76
C VAL A 49 0.91 -4.78 -1.53
N LEU A 50 1.74 -3.81 -1.15
CA LEU A 50 1.91 -2.53 -1.82
C LEU A 50 3.33 -2.44 -2.40
N THR A 51 3.45 -2.12 -3.68
CA THR A 51 4.75 -1.88 -4.33
C THR A 51 4.82 -0.44 -4.80
N VAL A 52 5.83 0.30 -4.33
CA VAL A 52 6.02 1.71 -4.64
C VAL A 52 6.56 1.85 -6.07
N THR A 53 5.95 2.73 -6.86
CA THR A 53 6.37 3.04 -8.24
C THR A 53 6.86 4.49 -8.35
N GLU A 54 7.29 4.90 -9.54
CA GLU A 54 7.69 6.29 -9.82
C GLU A 54 6.52 7.27 -9.60
N HIS A 55 5.31 6.89 -10.04
CA HIS A 55 4.13 7.76 -10.06
C HIS A 55 3.13 7.50 -8.91
N GLY A 56 3.41 6.53 -8.04
CA GLY A 56 2.56 6.20 -6.91
C GLY A 56 2.86 4.80 -6.38
N PHE A 57 1.90 3.87 -6.53
CA PHE A 57 2.05 2.49 -6.11
C PHE A 57 1.11 1.53 -6.85
N THR A 58 1.47 0.26 -6.87
CA THR A 58 0.54 -0.84 -7.15
C THR A 58 0.13 -1.52 -5.85
N PHE A 59 -1.10 -2.03 -5.82
CA PHE A 59 -1.68 -2.64 -4.63
C PHE A 59 -2.36 -3.96 -5.00
N ASP A 60 -1.93 -5.01 -4.32
CA ASP A 60 -2.59 -6.32 -4.35
C ASP A 60 -3.29 -6.54 -3.01
N GLY A 61 -4.58 -6.23 -3.01
CA GLY A 61 -5.48 -6.24 -1.85
C GLY A 61 -6.89 -5.83 -2.28
N ASP A 62 -7.73 -5.37 -1.34
CA ASP A 62 -9.07 -4.84 -1.63
C ASP A 62 -9.02 -3.34 -1.97
N PRO A 63 -9.31 -2.92 -3.21
CA PRO A 63 -9.33 -1.50 -3.61
C PRO A 63 -10.23 -0.61 -2.75
N ALA A 64 -11.29 -1.18 -2.15
CA ALA A 64 -12.19 -0.43 -1.27
C ALA A 64 -11.48 0.12 -0.03
N GLU A 65 -10.39 -0.50 0.42
CA GLU A 65 -9.61 -0.02 1.56
C GLU A 65 -8.88 1.28 1.23
N VAL A 66 -8.25 1.34 0.05
CA VAL A 66 -7.57 2.55 -0.44
C VAL A 66 -8.59 3.67 -0.66
N ALA A 67 -9.75 3.37 -1.25
CA ALA A 67 -10.82 4.34 -1.44
C ALA A 67 -11.31 4.92 -0.09
N ARG A 68 -11.55 4.08 0.91
CA ARG A 68 -11.95 4.50 2.26
C ARG A 68 -10.90 5.36 2.95
N ILE A 69 -9.61 5.08 2.76
CA ILE A 69 -8.54 5.93 3.29
C ILE A 69 -8.56 7.29 2.60
N ARG A 70 -8.78 7.32 1.28
CA ARG A 70 -8.84 8.56 0.49
C ARG A 70 -10.00 9.48 0.85
N GLU A 71 -11.12 8.91 1.29
CA GLU A 71 -12.27 9.66 1.81
C GLU A 71 -11.99 10.35 3.17
N ARG A 72 -10.91 9.96 3.88
CA ARG A 72 -10.57 10.55 5.18
C ARG A 72 -9.86 11.89 5.03
N ARG A 73 -10.06 12.75 6.04
CA ARG A 73 -9.61 14.15 6.08
C ARG A 73 -8.08 14.36 6.00
N CYS A 74 -7.28 13.30 6.18
CA CYS A 74 -5.82 13.38 6.24
C CYS A 74 -5.14 13.73 4.90
N LEU A 75 -5.85 13.62 3.77
CA LEU A 75 -5.33 13.90 2.43
C LEU A 75 -5.64 15.32 1.89
N LYS A 76 -5.99 16.25 2.77
CA LYS A 76 -6.17 17.67 2.41
C LYS A 76 -4.84 18.38 2.10
#